data_AF-F4CQP7-F1
#
_entry.id   AF-F4CQP7-F1
#
_cell.length_a   1.000
_cell.length_b   1.000
_cell.length_c   1.000
_cell.angle_alpha   90.00
_cell.angle_beta   90.00
_cell.angle_gamma   90.00
#
_symmetry.space_group_name_H-M   'P 1'
#
loop_
_entity.id
_entity.type
_entity.pdbx_description
1 polymer ?
#
loop_
_entity_poly.entity_id
_entity_poly.type
_entity_poly.pdbx_seq_one_letter_code
_entity_poly.pdbx_strand_id
1 'polypeptide(L)'
;MTTMGILAVREQQARVVADEARVALEAVRGLPAVKAVAKLRLGPGRTCEPVARVIDKALARADAAGIAADQLVVAGGSAEPAEDIVRVRRKAHGIADWISSPTADVSVELQPAGLYVTQAGTAPAPPDRPGTTASPQASAYQDVTPNPMAETVREALYEVIDPDLGVNIVDLGFVRDVVVDDNGVATITMTLTSAACPLTEVMEDQIRTVLLTDNGGLVSDFLVEWVWVPTWRPADISAEGREQLRAIGFTNF
;
A
#
# COMPACT_ATOMS: atom_id res chain seq x y z
N MET A 1 -20.00 31.78 2.66
CA MET A 1 -18.60 32.26 2.59
C MET A 1 -17.72 31.04 2.78
N THR A 2 -17.28 30.43 1.68
CA THR A 2 -16.47 29.21 1.71
C THR A 2 -15.07 29.60 2.17
N THR A 3 -14.68 29.19 3.37
CA THR A 3 -13.30 29.29 3.85
C THR A 3 -12.39 28.72 2.76
N MET A 4 -11.52 29.55 2.17
CA MET A 4 -10.58 29.11 1.13
C MET A 4 -9.55 28.18 1.80
N GLY A 5 -9.90 26.89 1.79
CA GLY A 5 -9.18 25.85 2.49
C GLY A 5 -7.89 25.48 1.78
N ILE A 6 -6.89 25.15 2.58
CA ILE A 6 -5.66 24.51 2.14
C ILE A 6 -6.03 23.27 1.33
N LEU A 7 -5.54 23.17 0.11
CA LEU A 7 -5.70 21.98 -0.70
C LEU A 7 -4.54 21.02 -0.39
N ALA A 8 -4.82 20.02 0.44
CA ALA A 8 -3.88 18.95 0.74
C ALA A 8 -4.08 17.78 -0.24
N VAL A 9 -2.98 17.32 -0.83
CA VAL A 9 -2.92 16.08 -1.60
C VAL A 9 -1.85 15.18 -1.01
N ARG A 10 -2.19 13.92 -0.81
CA ARG A 10 -1.28 12.88 -0.32
C ARG A 10 -1.12 11.81 -1.39
N GLU A 11 0.12 11.49 -1.71
CA GLU A 11 0.51 10.33 -2.48
C GLU A 11 1.04 9.27 -1.51
N GLN A 12 0.45 8.07 -1.53
CA GLN A 12 0.89 6.96 -0.71
C GLN A 12 1.95 6.12 -1.45
N GLN A 13 2.95 5.62 -0.71
CA GLN A 13 4.02 4.74 -1.20
C GLN A 13 4.74 5.26 -2.46
N ALA A 14 5.03 6.56 -2.52
CA ALA A 14 5.83 7.13 -3.59
C ALA A 14 7.26 6.57 -3.53
N ARG A 15 7.84 6.16 -4.67
CA ARG A 15 9.18 5.57 -4.75
C ARG A 15 10.30 6.60 -4.60
N VAL A 16 10.40 7.18 -3.42
CA VAL A 16 11.37 8.20 -3.04
C VAL A 16 11.89 7.94 -1.64
N VAL A 17 13.09 8.44 -1.34
CA VAL A 17 13.63 8.46 0.01
C VAL A 17 12.99 9.61 0.78
N ALA A 18 12.44 9.34 1.97
CA ALA A 18 11.68 10.33 2.75
C ALA A 18 12.49 11.62 3.03
N ASP A 19 13.75 11.50 3.46
CA ASP A 19 14.61 12.66 3.71
C ASP A 19 14.87 13.51 2.46
N GLU A 20 15.14 12.88 1.32
CA GLU A 20 15.33 13.60 0.06
C GLU A 20 14.04 14.31 -0.38
N ALA A 21 12.89 13.67 -0.17
CA ALA A 21 11.59 14.25 -0.48
C ALA A 21 11.30 15.47 0.40
N ARG A 22 11.64 15.41 1.70
CA ARG A 22 11.54 16.57 2.62
C ARG A 22 12.40 17.73 2.16
N VAL A 23 13.65 17.48 1.78
CA VAL A 23 14.56 18.52 1.26
C VAL A 23 14.03 19.14 -0.02
N ALA A 24 13.50 18.33 -0.94
CA ALA A 24 12.91 18.80 -2.18
C ALA A 24 11.66 19.67 -1.95
N LEU A 25 10.78 19.26 -1.02
CA LEU A 25 9.59 20.02 -0.64
C LEU A 25 9.94 21.35 0.03
N GLU A 26 10.94 21.35 0.92
CA GLU A 26 11.41 22.58 1.57
C GLU A 26 12.00 23.56 0.54
N ALA A 27 12.72 23.06 -0.46
CA ALA A 27 13.31 23.89 -1.52
C ALA A 27 12.28 24.60 -2.41
N VAL A 28 11.01 24.16 -2.40
CA VAL A 28 9.92 24.77 -3.17
C VAL A 28 8.85 25.47 -2.33
N ARG A 29 8.97 25.43 -1.00
CA ARG A 29 8.06 26.13 -0.09
C ARG A 29 8.01 27.62 -0.42
N GLY A 30 6.80 28.18 -0.48
CA GLY A 30 6.54 29.59 -0.77
C GLY A 30 6.64 29.98 -2.26
N LEU A 31 7.02 29.06 -3.16
CA LEU A 31 6.98 29.33 -4.60
C LEU A 31 5.55 29.16 -5.16
N PRO A 32 5.18 29.92 -6.20
CA PRO A 32 4.00 29.60 -7.02
C PRO A 32 4.10 28.16 -7.53
N ALA A 33 2.99 27.43 -7.49
CA ALA A 33 2.96 25.99 -7.77
C ALA A 33 3.56 25.65 -9.16
N VAL A 34 3.28 26.47 -10.18
CA VAL A 34 3.87 26.31 -11.52
C VAL A 34 5.40 26.45 -11.51
N LYS A 35 5.95 27.39 -10.75
CA LYS A 35 7.41 27.58 -10.61
C LYS A 35 8.04 26.47 -9.77
N ALA A 36 7.34 25.98 -8.74
CA ALA A 36 7.77 24.85 -7.93
C ALA A 36 7.97 23.59 -8.78
N VAL A 37 6.98 23.24 -9.62
CA VAL A 37 7.07 22.11 -10.55
C VAL A 37 8.26 22.26 -11.50
N ALA A 38 8.42 23.44 -12.12
CA ALA A 38 9.55 23.69 -13.02
C ALA A 38 10.91 23.54 -12.32
N LYS A 39 11.03 24.06 -11.08
CA LYS A 39 12.26 23.93 -10.28
C LYS A 39 12.58 22.47 -9.93
N LEU A 40 11.58 21.68 -9.58
CA LEU A 40 11.76 20.25 -9.26
C LEU A 40 12.12 19.44 -10.50
N ARG A 41 11.49 19.68 -11.64
CA ARG A 41 11.82 18.97 -12.90
C ARG A 41 13.23 19.27 -13.40
N LEU A 42 13.76 20.45 -13.10
CA LEU A 42 15.15 20.83 -13.38
C LEU A 42 16.10 20.49 -12.22
N GLY A 43 15.58 19.95 -11.12
CA GLY A 43 16.35 19.62 -9.93
C GLY A 43 17.20 18.35 -10.12
N PRO A 44 18.32 18.24 -9.38
CA PRO A 44 19.14 17.03 -9.42
C PRO A 44 18.48 15.88 -8.66
N GLY A 45 18.73 14.65 -9.10
CA GLY A 45 18.35 13.44 -8.39
C GLY A 45 17.07 12.78 -8.89
N ARG A 46 16.76 11.61 -8.32
CA ARG A 46 15.62 10.76 -8.74
C ARG A 46 14.33 11.09 -7.99
N THR A 47 14.42 11.94 -6.97
CA THR A 47 13.33 12.27 -6.05
C THR A 47 12.53 13.51 -6.49
N CYS A 48 13.16 14.46 -7.21
CA CYS A 48 12.48 15.70 -7.59
C CYS A 48 11.33 15.48 -8.58
N GLU A 49 11.48 14.58 -9.57
CA GLU A 49 10.42 14.27 -10.53
C GLU A 49 9.17 13.64 -9.86
N PRO A 50 9.28 12.60 -9.00
CA PRO A 50 8.15 12.11 -8.23
C PRO A 50 7.47 13.18 -7.37
N VAL A 51 8.23 14.05 -6.69
CA VAL A 51 7.64 15.15 -5.90
C VAL A 51 6.92 16.15 -6.80
N ALA A 52 7.47 16.47 -7.98
CA ALA A 52 6.81 17.33 -8.96
C ALA A 52 5.45 16.76 -9.40
N ARG A 53 5.37 15.44 -9.61
CA ARG A 53 4.10 14.77 -9.94
C ARG A 53 3.05 14.88 -8.84
N VAL A 54 3.46 14.88 -7.57
CA VAL A 54 2.51 15.10 -6.46
C VAL A 54 1.93 16.52 -6.52
N ILE A 55 2.76 17.52 -6.85
CA ILE A 55 2.28 18.90 -7.07
C ILE A 55 1.37 18.98 -8.30
N ASP A 56 1.69 18.29 -9.41
CA ASP A 56 0.81 18.23 -10.59
C ASP A 56 -0.55 17.62 -10.26
N LYS A 57 -0.62 16.56 -9.43
CA LYS A 57 -1.87 16.00 -8.93
C LYS A 57 -2.65 17.01 -8.08
N ALA A 58 -1.96 17.78 -7.25
CA ALA A 58 -2.58 18.84 -6.47
C ALA A 58 -3.15 19.96 -7.35
N LEU A 59 -2.42 20.36 -8.40
CA LEU A 59 -2.90 21.33 -9.40
C LEU A 59 -4.12 20.81 -10.15
N ALA A 60 -4.12 19.55 -10.60
CA ALA A 60 -5.26 18.95 -11.27
C ALA A 60 -6.51 18.89 -10.37
N ARG A 61 -6.32 18.61 -9.07
CA ARG A 61 -7.41 18.65 -8.07
C ARG A 61 -7.92 20.07 -7.85
N ALA A 62 -7.03 21.07 -7.88
CA ALA A 62 -7.41 22.46 -7.75
C ALA A 62 -8.20 22.99 -8.95
N ASP A 63 -7.79 22.60 -10.16
CA ASP A 63 -8.48 22.91 -11.41
C ASP A 63 -9.91 22.34 -11.42
N ALA A 64 -10.06 21.08 -10.98
CA ALA A 64 -11.38 20.46 -10.78
C ALA A 64 -12.25 21.20 -9.74
N ALA A 65 -11.64 21.92 -8.80
CA ALA A 65 -12.32 22.77 -7.83
C ALA A 65 -12.53 24.23 -8.32
N GLY A 66 -12.11 24.55 -9.55
CA GLY A 66 -12.25 25.87 -10.16
C GLY A 66 -11.20 26.90 -9.72
N ILE A 67 -10.08 26.46 -9.13
CA ILE A 67 -8.98 27.34 -8.73
C ILE A 67 -7.87 27.25 -9.78
N ALA A 68 -7.52 28.40 -10.37
CA ALA A 68 -6.50 28.45 -11.40
C ALA A 68 -5.09 28.22 -10.82
N ALA A 69 -4.24 27.50 -11.57
CA ALA A 69 -2.91 27.07 -11.13
C ALA A 69 -1.94 28.23 -10.84
N ASP A 70 -2.13 29.38 -11.49
CA ASP A 70 -1.37 30.61 -11.28
C ASP A 70 -1.67 31.28 -9.93
N GLN A 71 -2.83 30.97 -9.35
CA GLN A 71 -3.25 31.46 -8.05
C GLN A 71 -2.74 30.59 -6.91
N LEU A 72 -2.01 29.50 -7.13
CA LEU A 72 -1.61 28.58 -6.06
C LEU A 72 -0.13 28.71 -5.68
N VAL A 73 0.14 28.63 -4.37
CA VAL A 73 1.47 28.65 -3.76
C VAL A 73 1.64 27.40 -2.90
N VAL A 74 2.86 26.84 -2.88
CA VAL A 74 3.20 25.71 -2.00
C VAL A 74 3.33 26.22 -0.57
N ALA A 75 2.35 25.94 0.29
CA ALA A 75 2.36 26.36 1.70
C ALA A 75 3.25 25.46 2.56
N GLY A 76 3.25 24.17 2.24
CA GLY A 76 4.03 23.16 2.93
C GLY A 76 3.97 21.82 2.23
N GLY A 77 4.75 20.89 2.76
CA GLY A 77 4.68 19.48 2.39
C GLY A 77 5.38 18.66 3.47
N SER A 78 4.90 17.45 3.68
CA SER A 78 5.55 16.46 4.53
C SER A 78 5.89 15.23 3.71
N ALA A 79 6.95 14.54 4.09
CA ALA A 79 7.20 13.19 3.62
C ALA A 79 7.50 12.32 4.83
N GLU A 80 6.73 11.25 4.98
CA GLU A 80 6.88 10.25 6.03
C GLU A 80 7.42 8.97 5.39
N PRO A 81 8.42 8.29 5.98
CA PRO A 81 8.88 7.01 5.47
C PRO A 81 7.73 6.02 5.49
N ALA A 82 7.45 5.46 4.32
CA ALA A 82 6.48 4.39 4.14
C ALA A 82 7.24 3.07 4.01
N GLU A 83 6.52 1.95 3.99
CA GLU A 83 7.18 0.67 3.90
C GLU A 83 7.82 0.45 2.52
N ASP A 84 9.06 -0.03 2.52
CA ASP A 84 9.83 -0.28 1.31
C ASP A 84 9.16 -1.31 0.40
N ILE A 85 9.20 -1.06 -0.91
CA ILE A 85 8.78 -2.08 -1.88
C ILE A 85 9.90 -3.09 -2.01
N VAL A 86 9.68 -4.29 -1.49
CA VAL A 86 10.63 -5.39 -1.55
C VAL A 86 10.32 -6.28 -2.76
N ARG A 87 11.34 -6.63 -3.54
CA ARG A 87 11.24 -7.56 -4.68
C ARG A 87 12.33 -8.61 -4.62
N VAL A 88 12.06 -9.76 -5.22
CA VAL A 88 13.05 -10.82 -5.38
C VAL A 88 13.98 -10.51 -6.56
N ARG A 89 15.28 -10.71 -6.37
CA ARG A 89 16.30 -10.74 -7.43
C ARG A 89 16.97 -12.11 -7.46
N ARG A 90 16.68 -12.88 -8.51
CA ARG A 90 17.40 -14.12 -8.82
C ARG A 90 18.86 -13.81 -9.20
N LYS A 91 19.78 -14.61 -8.69
CA LYS A 91 21.21 -14.61 -8.99
C LYS A 91 21.64 -15.96 -9.57
N ALA A 92 22.88 -16.02 -10.06
CA ALA A 92 23.48 -17.28 -10.51
C ALA A 92 23.54 -18.32 -9.38
N HIS A 93 23.60 -19.60 -9.76
CA HIS A 93 23.67 -20.75 -8.85
C HIS A 93 22.45 -20.93 -7.93
N GLY A 94 21.25 -20.55 -8.38
CA GLY A 94 20.01 -20.75 -7.62
C GLY A 94 19.84 -19.82 -6.41
N ILE A 95 20.72 -18.83 -6.25
CA ILE A 95 20.68 -17.88 -5.14
C ILE A 95 19.62 -16.80 -5.41
N ALA A 96 18.85 -16.40 -4.41
CA ALA A 96 17.93 -15.26 -4.49
C ALA A 96 18.24 -14.26 -3.37
N ASP A 97 18.22 -12.97 -3.71
CA ASP A 97 18.31 -11.87 -2.74
C ASP A 97 17.09 -10.96 -2.84
N TRP A 98 16.87 -10.16 -1.80
CA TRP A 98 15.88 -9.09 -1.81
C TRP A 98 16.47 -7.78 -2.37
N ILE A 99 15.67 -7.07 -3.15
CA ILE A 99 15.88 -5.65 -3.50
C ILE A 99 14.79 -4.87 -2.81
N SER A 100 15.15 -3.99 -1.87
CA SER A 100 14.24 -2.97 -1.36
C SER A 100 14.33 -1.70 -2.22
N SER A 101 13.18 -1.11 -2.50
CA SER A 101 13.06 0.24 -3.04
C SER A 101 12.42 1.10 -1.95
N PRO A 102 13.12 2.12 -1.42
CA PRO A 102 12.57 2.97 -0.38
C PRO A 102 11.32 3.68 -0.89
N THR A 103 10.31 3.78 -0.03
CA THR A 103 9.10 4.56 -0.33
C THR A 103 8.76 5.54 0.78
N ALA A 104 8.01 6.58 0.41
CA ALA A 104 7.52 7.57 1.34
C ALA A 104 6.10 7.98 0.99
N ASP A 105 5.32 8.29 2.02
CA ASP A 105 4.05 8.97 1.88
C ASP A 105 4.32 10.46 1.79
N VAL A 106 4.07 11.04 0.61
CA VAL A 106 4.37 12.44 0.31
C VAL A 106 3.07 13.23 0.32
N SER A 107 2.99 14.25 1.16
CA SER A 107 1.88 15.20 1.19
C SER A 107 2.33 16.59 0.74
N VAL A 108 1.49 17.26 -0.03
CA VAL A 108 1.69 18.63 -0.51
C VAL A 108 0.45 19.44 -0.16
N GLU A 109 0.69 20.64 0.37
CA GLU A 109 -0.34 21.61 0.71
C GLU A 109 -0.21 22.84 -0.21
N LEU A 110 -1.25 23.08 -1.02
CA LEU A 110 -1.36 24.27 -1.85
C LEU A 110 -2.34 25.26 -1.24
N GLN A 111 -2.01 26.55 -1.31
CA GLN A 111 -2.85 27.65 -0.85
C GLN A 111 -3.03 28.69 -1.95
N PRO A 112 -4.19 29.35 -2.04
CA PRO A 112 -4.38 30.46 -2.96
C PRO A 112 -3.55 31.69 -2.55
N ALA A 113 -2.98 32.37 -3.54
CA ALA A 113 -2.13 33.55 -3.46
C ALA A 113 -2.96 34.79 -3.08
N GLY A 114 -3.40 34.83 -1.83
CA GLY A 114 -4.21 35.92 -1.27
C GLY A 114 -4.07 36.12 0.23
N LEU A 115 -3.31 35.26 0.93
CA LEU A 115 -3.10 35.33 2.38
C LEU A 115 -1.62 35.11 2.70
N TYR A 116 -0.80 36.13 2.46
CA TYR A 116 0.50 36.25 3.12
C TYR A 116 0.28 36.86 4.51
N VAL A 117 -0.01 36.02 5.50
CA VAL A 117 0.41 36.36 6.88
C VAL A 117 1.58 35.47 7.20
N THR A 118 2.77 36.07 7.10
CA THR A 118 3.97 35.61 7.80
C THR A 118 3.67 35.46 9.28
N GLN A 119 3.73 34.25 9.81
CA GLN A 119 4.23 34.02 11.16
C GLN A 119 5.43 33.09 11.09
N ALA A 120 6.62 33.69 11.08
CA ALA A 120 7.80 33.05 11.62
C ALA A 120 7.71 33.11 13.16
N GLY A 121 7.82 31.96 13.81
CA GLY A 121 8.12 31.83 15.23
C GLY A 121 6.92 31.82 16.19
N THR A 122 6.34 30.64 16.41
CA THR A 122 6.00 30.12 17.74
C THR A 122 5.77 28.61 17.59
N ALA A 123 6.58 27.81 18.28
CA ALA A 123 6.30 26.40 18.48
C ALA A 123 4.99 26.26 19.28
N PRO A 124 4.04 25.41 18.90
CA PRO A 124 3.02 24.98 19.82
C PRO A 124 3.53 23.75 20.58
N ALA A 125 3.64 23.91 21.90
CA ALA A 125 3.52 22.80 22.84
C ALA A 125 2.17 22.07 22.59
N PRO A 126 2.07 20.77 22.91
CA PRO A 126 0.99 19.91 22.43
C PRO A 126 -0.36 20.31 23.05
N PRO A 127 -1.47 20.37 22.28
CA PRO A 127 -2.79 20.46 22.86
C PRO A 127 -3.31 19.07 23.24
N ASP A 128 -3.76 18.96 24.49
CA ASP A 128 -4.58 17.85 25.00
C ASP A 128 -5.80 17.58 24.11
N ARG A 129 -6.03 16.29 23.88
CA ARG A 129 -7.20 15.70 23.20
C ARG A 129 -8.45 15.96 24.06
N PRO A 130 -9.58 16.44 23.49
CA PRO A 130 -10.67 15.51 23.19
C PRO A 130 -11.52 15.90 21.97
N GLY A 131 -12.05 14.88 21.26
CA GLY A 131 -13.11 15.07 20.27
C GLY A 131 -12.89 14.35 18.93
N THR A 132 -12.81 13.02 18.97
CA THR A 132 -12.92 12.16 17.79
C THR A 132 -14.26 12.41 17.09
N THR A 133 -14.24 13.03 15.91
CA THR A 133 -15.32 12.84 14.93
C THR A 133 -14.77 11.90 13.88
N ALA A 134 -15.16 10.64 14.01
CA ALA A 134 -14.79 9.55 13.12
C ALA A 134 -15.38 9.79 11.73
N SER A 135 -14.53 9.83 10.70
CA SER A 135 -14.94 9.49 9.35
C SER A 135 -15.19 7.98 9.27
N PRO A 136 -16.33 7.53 8.74
CA PRO A 136 -16.66 6.12 8.63
C PRO A 136 -16.01 5.55 7.38
N GLN A 137 -15.01 4.68 7.55
CA GLN A 137 -14.78 3.46 6.77
C GLN A 137 -13.52 2.77 7.32
N ALA A 138 -13.61 2.37 8.59
CA ALA A 138 -13.00 1.13 9.01
C ALA A 138 -13.96 0.04 8.52
N SER A 139 -13.59 -0.69 7.47
CA SER A 139 -14.16 -2.03 7.32
C SER A 139 -13.71 -2.78 8.56
N ALA A 140 -14.67 -3.17 9.39
CA ALA A 140 -14.41 -3.93 10.59
C ALA A 140 -13.68 -5.20 10.17
N TYR A 141 -12.42 -5.33 10.57
CA TYR A 141 -11.91 -6.65 10.94
C TYR A 141 -12.75 -7.05 12.15
N GLN A 142 -13.91 -7.65 11.87
CA GLN A 142 -14.74 -8.22 12.91
C GLN A 142 -13.89 -9.29 13.57
N ASP A 143 -13.84 -9.24 14.90
CA ASP A 143 -13.43 -10.34 15.76
C ASP A 143 -14.10 -11.61 15.22
N VAL A 144 -13.36 -12.41 14.47
CA VAL A 144 -13.86 -13.64 13.86
C VAL A 144 -14.13 -14.58 15.02
N THR A 145 -15.41 -14.78 15.32
CA THR A 145 -15.83 -15.92 16.14
C THR A 145 -15.21 -17.14 15.49
N PRO A 146 -14.39 -17.96 16.19
CA PRO A 146 -13.69 -19.07 15.57
C PRO A 146 -14.73 -20.02 14.97
N ASN A 147 -14.92 -19.93 13.66
CA ASN A 147 -15.75 -20.87 12.92
C ASN A 147 -14.84 -22.09 12.69
N PRO A 148 -15.11 -23.24 13.34
CA PRO A 148 -14.26 -24.42 13.20
C PRO A 148 -14.13 -24.87 11.74
N MET A 149 -15.16 -24.64 10.91
CA MET A 149 -15.06 -24.94 9.47
C MET A 149 -14.10 -24.01 8.73
N ALA A 150 -13.99 -22.73 9.11
CA ALA A 150 -13.06 -21.81 8.48
C ALA A 150 -11.60 -22.21 8.75
N GLU A 151 -11.31 -22.70 9.96
CA GLU A 151 -9.98 -23.22 10.29
C GLU A 151 -9.68 -24.51 9.50
N THR A 152 -10.63 -25.44 9.39
CA THR A 152 -10.43 -26.65 8.57
C THR A 152 -10.22 -26.32 7.09
N VAL A 153 -10.93 -25.32 6.56
CA VAL A 153 -10.69 -24.82 5.18
C VAL A 153 -9.31 -24.20 5.07
N ARG A 154 -8.87 -23.41 6.07
CA ARG A 154 -7.52 -22.83 6.10
C ARG A 154 -6.43 -23.89 6.16
N GLU A 155 -6.63 -24.97 6.92
CA GLU A 155 -5.72 -26.12 6.97
C GLU A 155 -5.63 -26.82 5.61
N ALA A 156 -6.76 -27.04 4.94
CA ALA A 156 -6.77 -27.62 3.59
C ALA A 156 -5.98 -26.75 2.59
N LEU A 157 -6.08 -25.42 2.69
CA LEU A 157 -5.34 -24.51 1.81
C LEU A 157 -3.80 -24.61 1.92
N TYR A 158 -3.25 -25.30 2.91
CA TYR A 158 -1.80 -25.60 2.96
C TYR A 158 -1.35 -26.53 1.82
N GLU A 159 -2.24 -27.33 1.25
CA GLU A 159 -1.94 -28.22 0.13
C GLU A 159 -1.79 -27.48 -1.20
N VAL A 160 -2.25 -26.22 -1.28
CA VAL A 160 -2.15 -25.39 -2.47
C VAL A 160 -0.78 -24.71 -2.50
N ILE A 161 0.02 -25.07 -3.52
CA ILE A 161 1.42 -24.66 -3.66
C ILE A 161 1.54 -23.60 -4.75
N ASP A 162 2.19 -22.49 -4.44
CA ASP A 162 2.52 -21.47 -5.44
C ASP A 162 3.50 -22.04 -6.48
N PRO A 163 3.16 -22.06 -7.78
CA PRO A 163 4.01 -22.68 -8.81
C PRO A 163 5.27 -21.86 -9.17
N ASP A 164 5.41 -20.61 -8.71
CA ASP A 164 6.56 -19.74 -8.99
C ASP A 164 7.61 -19.80 -7.85
N LEU A 165 7.14 -19.93 -6.62
CA LEU A 165 7.95 -19.96 -5.40
C LEU A 165 8.09 -21.36 -4.80
N GLY A 166 7.18 -22.29 -5.10
CA GLY A 166 7.19 -23.66 -4.60
C GLY A 166 6.87 -23.79 -3.11
N VAL A 167 6.20 -22.79 -2.53
CA VAL A 167 5.79 -22.72 -1.11
C VAL A 167 4.28 -22.57 -1.06
N ASN A 168 3.66 -23.05 0.02
CA ASN A 168 2.22 -22.99 0.20
C ASN A 168 1.68 -21.55 0.36
N ILE A 169 0.47 -21.32 -0.17
CA ILE A 169 -0.15 -19.98 -0.20
C ILE A 169 -0.49 -19.43 1.19
N VAL A 170 -0.67 -20.30 2.18
CA VAL A 170 -0.96 -19.91 3.57
C VAL A 170 0.29 -19.36 4.25
N ASP A 171 1.42 -20.07 4.16
CA ASP A 171 2.68 -19.62 4.77
C ASP A 171 3.32 -18.45 4.03
N LEU A 172 3.07 -18.32 2.72
CA LEU A 172 3.40 -17.12 1.97
C LEU A 172 2.58 -15.90 2.42
N GLY A 173 1.51 -16.07 3.19
CA GLY A 173 0.66 -14.98 3.64
C GLY A 173 -0.25 -14.42 2.55
N PHE A 174 -0.52 -15.18 1.49
CA PHE A 174 -1.47 -14.78 0.45
C PHE A 174 -2.92 -14.92 0.93
N VAL A 175 -3.20 -15.87 1.81
CA VAL A 175 -4.54 -16.07 2.42
C VAL A 175 -4.70 -15.17 3.64
N ARG A 176 -5.53 -14.12 3.51
CA ARG A 176 -5.77 -13.14 4.58
C ARG A 176 -6.87 -13.56 5.51
N ASP A 177 -7.99 -13.97 4.92
CA ASP A 177 -9.21 -14.26 5.66
C ASP A 177 -9.97 -15.39 4.97
N VAL A 178 -10.64 -16.21 5.78
CA VAL A 178 -11.46 -17.32 5.32
C VAL A 178 -12.75 -17.27 6.11
N VAL A 179 -13.88 -17.11 5.41
CA VAL A 179 -15.21 -17.11 6.00
C VAL A 179 -16.03 -18.21 5.35
N VAL A 180 -16.69 -19.03 6.14
CA VAL A 180 -17.63 -20.04 5.64
C VAL A 180 -19.03 -19.63 6.08
N ASP A 181 -19.92 -19.46 5.11
CA ASP A 181 -21.32 -19.13 5.33
C ASP A 181 -22.12 -20.36 5.79
N ASP A 182 -23.29 -20.13 6.40
CA ASP A 182 -24.21 -21.19 6.85
C ASP A 182 -24.68 -22.12 5.71
N ASN A 183 -24.62 -21.64 4.47
CA ASN A 183 -24.90 -22.45 3.26
C ASN A 183 -23.72 -23.34 2.83
N GLY A 184 -22.61 -23.34 3.57
CA GLY A 184 -21.42 -24.14 3.26
C GLY A 184 -20.60 -23.59 2.10
N VAL A 185 -20.73 -22.31 1.76
CA VAL A 185 -19.91 -21.64 0.74
C VAL A 185 -18.74 -20.91 1.42
N ALA A 186 -17.51 -21.22 1.02
CA ALA A 186 -16.31 -20.56 1.54
C ALA A 186 -15.93 -19.32 0.74
N THR A 187 -15.83 -18.18 1.40
CA THR A 187 -15.27 -16.94 0.85
C THR A 187 -13.83 -16.80 1.34
N ILE A 188 -12.87 -16.82 0.41
CA ILE A 188 -11.44 -16.77 0.70
C ILE A 188 -10.92 -15.41 0.21
N THR A 189 -10.47 -14.59 1.14
CA THR A 189 -9.83 -13.30 0.83
C THR A 189 -8.35 -13.52 0.57
N MET A 190 -7.91 -13.29 -0.67
CA MET A 190 -6.53 -13.50 -1.08
C MET A 190 -5.88 -12.24 -1.65
N THR A 191 -4.57 -12.11 -1.45
CA THR A 191 -3.71 -11.11 -2.08
C THR A 191 -2.61 -11.81 -2.89
N LEU A 192 -2.32 -11.31 -4.08
CA LEU A 192 -1.17 -11.75 -4.88
C LEU A 192 -0.15 -10.64 -5.07
N THR A 193 1.04 -11.05 -5.50
CA THR A 193 2.14 -10.16 -5.87
C THR A 193 1.84 -9.33 -7.15
N SER A 194 0.87 -9.75 -7.98
CA SER A 194 0.45 -9.03 -9.19
C SER A 194 -1.00 -9.35 -9.59
N ALA A 195 -1.76 -8.33 -10.01
CA ALA A 195 -3.13 -8.47 -10.52
C ALA A 195 -3.23 -9.10 -11.92
N ALA A 196 -2.13 -9.17 -12.65
CA ALA A 196 -2.09 -9.66 -14.03
C ALA A 196 -1.40 -11.04 -14.15
N CYS A 197 -1.31 -11.78 -13.05
CA CYS A 197 -0.65 -13.08 -13.06
C CYS A 197 -1.56 -14.12 -13.75
N PRO A 198 -1.17 -14.75 -14.86
CA PRO A 198 -1.97 -15.80 -15.51
C PRO A 198 -2.11 -17.07 -14.66
N LEU A 199 -1.42 -17.12 -13.51
CA LEU A 199 -1.44 -18.23 -12.56
C LEU A 199 -2.63 -18.19 -11.61
N THR A 200 -3.45 -17.13 -11.61
CA THR A 200 -4.67 -17.06 -10.78
C THR A 200 -5.61 -18.21 -11.09
N GLU A 201 -5.82 -18.53 -12.36
CA GLU A 201 -6.69 -19.64 -12.80
C GLU A 201 -6.16 -21.00 -12.32
N VAL A 202 -4.83 -21.19 -12.33
CA VAL A 202 -4.18 -22.42 -11.86
C VAL A 202 -4.31 -22.57 -10.35
N MET A 203 -4.15 -21.47 -9.60
CA MET A 203 -4.34 -21.48 -8.15
C MET A 203 -5.80 -21.74 -7.77
N GLU A 204 -6.75 -21.12 -8.47
CA GLU A 204 -8.19 -21.36 -8.26
C GLU A 204 -8.56 -22.83 -8.55
N ASP A 205 -7.97 -23.45 -9.57
CA ASP A 205 -8.19 -24.87 -9.88
C ASP A 205 -7.59 -25.81 -8.81
N GLN A 206 -6.42 -25.47 -8.28
CA GLN A 206 -5.83 -26.20 -7.14
C GLN A 206 -6.70 -26.07 -5.88
N ILE A 207 -7.16 -24.85 -5.56
CA ILE A 207 -8.07 -24.59 -4.43
C ILE A 207 -9.37 -25.39 -4.61
N ARG A 208 -9.94 -25.38 -5.82
CA ARG A 208 -11.14 -26.17 -6.16
C ARG A 208 -10.92 -27.65 -5.88
N THR A 209 -9.81 -28.20 -6.34
CA THR A 209 -9.48 -29.63 -6.17
C THR A 209 -9.34 -29.98 -4.70
N VAL A 210 -8.61 -29.18 -3.93
CA VAL A 210 -8.37 -29.38 -2.50
C VAL A 210 -9.66 -29.28 -1.68
N LEU A 211 -10.51 -28.28 -1.96
CA LEU A 211 -11.71 -28.00 -1.16
C LEU A 211 -12.93 -28.85 -1.52
N LEU A 212 -13.12 -29.17 -2.81
CA LEU A 212 -14.31 -29.90 -3.29
C LEU A 212 -14.06 -31.40 -3.50
N THR A 213 -12.83 -31.80 -3.85
CA THR A 213 -12.54 -33.17 -4.32
C THR A 213 -11.71 -33.96 -3.32
N ASP A 214 -10.48 -33.53 -3.05
CA ASP A 214 -9.48 -34.35 -2.36
C ASP A 214 -9.79 -34.50 -0.86
N ASN A 215 -10.38 -33.49 -0.24
CA ASN A 215 -10.81 -33.53 1.16
C ASN A 215 -12.27 -33.96 1.36
N GLY A 216 -12.88 -34.61 0.35
CA GLY A 216 -14.23 -35.19 0.47
C GLY A 216 -15.37 -34.16 0.49
N GLY A 217 -15.14 -32.95 -0.05
CA GLY A 217 -16.14 -31.87 -0.13
C GLY A 217 -16.32 -31.13 1.19
N LEU A 218 -15.26 -30.47 1.66
CA LEU A 218 -15.28 -29.65 2.89
C LEU A 218 -16.29 -28.50 2.82
N VAL A 219 -16.53 -28.00 1.61
CA VAL A 219 -17.45 -26.89 1.30
C VAL A 219 -18.28 -27.24 0.06
N SER A 220 -19.47 -26.65 -0.03
CA SER A 220 -20.37 -26.86 -1.18
C SER A 220 -19.93 -26.08 -2.41
N ASP A 221 -19.38 -24.88 -2.21
CA ASP A 221 -18.77 -24.05 -3.25
C ASP A 221 -17.76 -23.08 -2.60
N PHE A 222 -16.95 -22.40 -3.41
CA PHE A 222 -16.06 -21.36 -2.91
C PHE A 222 -15.99 -20.14 -3.83
N LEU A 223 -15.72 -18.98 -3.23
CA LEU A 223 -15.49 -17.70 -3.89
C LEU A 223 -14.13 -17.17 -3.46
N VAL A 224 -13.31 -16.74 -4.42
CA VAL A 224 -12.05 -16.04 -4.14
C VAL A 224 -12.27 -14.54 -4.30
N GLU A 225 -12.11 -13.80 -3.21
CA GLU A 225 -12.13 -12.34 -3.22
C GLU A 225 -10.71 -11.81 -3.26
N TRP A 226 -10.38 -11.16 -4.38
CA TRP A 226 -9.06 -10.59 -4.58
C TRP A 226 -8.97 -9.20 -3.95
N VAL A 227 -8.03 -9.02 -3.02
CA VAL A 227 -7.79 -7.76 -2.31
C VAL A 227 -6.33 -7.34 -2.46
N TRP A 228 -6.10 -6.14 -2.99
CA TRP A 228 -4.76 -5.58 -3.21
C TRP A 228 -4.35 -4.51 -2.17
N VAL A 229 -5.27 -4.14 -1.29
CA VAL A 229 -5.03 -3.16 -0.23
C VAL A 229 -5.37 -3.80 1.12
N PRO A 230 -4.44 -3.92 2.08
CA PRO A 230 -3.02 -3.54 2.00
C PRO A 230 -2.23 -4.34 0.94
N THR A 231 -1.06 -3.86 0.51
CA THR A 231 -0.18 -4.60 -0.44
C THR A 231 0.51 -5.77 0.27
N TRP A 232 0.63 -6.94 -0.36
CA TRP A 232 1.42 -8.07 0.19
C TRP A 232 2.90 -7.73 0.36
N ARG A 233 3.49 -8.15 1.48
CA ARG A 233 4.85 -7.83 1.89
C ARG A 233 5.56 -9.08 2.41
N PRO A 234 6.91 -9.17 2.33
CA PRO A 234 7.64 -10.29 2.92
C PRO A 234 7.46 -10.45 4.44
N ALA A 235 7.05 -9.37 5.14
CA ALA A 235 6.69 -9.41 6.55
C ALA A 235 5.42 -10.24 6.84
N ASP A 236 4.55 -10.44 5.84
CA ASP A 236 3.33 -11.23 5.95
C ASP A 236 3.62 -12.75 5.92
N ILE A 237 4.86 -13.15 5.61
CA ILE A 237 5.28 -14.56 5.51
C ILE A 237 5.45 -15.15 6.91
N SER A 238 4.88 -16.35 7.13
CA SER A 238 4.98 -17.08 8.39
C SER A 238 6.44 -17.48 8.72
N ALA A 239 6.69 -17.94 9.95
CA ALA A 239 8.02 -18.42 10.32
C ALA A 239 8.39 -19.68 9.52
N GLU A 240 7.45 -20.60 9.36
CA GLU A 240 7.59 -21.81 8.54
C GLU A 240 7.81 -21.48 7.05
N GLY A 241 7.05 -20.53 6.49
CA GLY A 241 7.22 -20.08 5.10
C GLY A 241 8.61 -19.51 4.84
N ARG A 242 9.14 -18.73 5.78
CA ARG A 242 10.51 -18.21 5.70
C ARG A 242 11.55 -19.32 5.69
N GLU A 243 11.36 -20.39 6.46
CA GLU A 243 12.27 -21.53 6.47
C GLU A 243 12.23 -22.33 5.16
N GLN A 244 11.04 -22.54 4.60
CA GLN A 244 10.88 -23.15 3.27
C GLN A 244 11.54 -22.29 2.19
N LEU A 245 11.40 -20.96 2.26
CA LEU A 245 12.09 -20.03 1.38
C LEU A 245 13.62 -20.07 1.57
N ARG A 246 14.13 -20.25 2.80
CA ARG A 246 15.58 -20.48 3.05
C ARG A 246 16.08 -21.73 2.34
N ALA A 247 15.32 -22.82 2.39
CA ALA A 247 15.70 -24.09 1.78
C ALA A 247 15.88 -23.99 0.26
N ILE A 248 15.15 -23.09 -0.40
CA ILE A 248 15.27 -22.83 -1.85
C ILE A 248 16.22 -21.67 -2.20
N GLY A 249 16.96 -21.13 -1.21
CA GLY A 249 18.06 -20.19 -1.44
C GLY A 249 17.79 -18.71 -1.14
N PHE A 250 16.73 -18.38 -0.38
CA PHE A 250 16.53 -17.03 0.15
C PHE A 250 17.30 -16.85 1.48
N THR A 251 18.30 -15.98 1.52
CA THR A 251 19.26 -15.93 2.65
C THR A 251 19.02 -14.80 3.65
N ASN A 252 18.38 -13.70 3.25
CA ASN A 252 17.98 -12.61 4.16
C ASN A 252 16.45 -12.56 4.25
N PHE A 253 15.85 -12.00 5.31
CA PHE A 253 14.42 -11.68 5.42
C PHE A 253 14.29 -10.38 6.20
#